data_AF-A0A1F9BXK2-F1
#
_entry.id   AF-A0A1F9BXK2-F1
#
_cell.length_a   1.000
_cell.length_b   1.000
_cell.length_c   1.000
_cell.angle_alpha   90.00
_cell.angle_beta   90.00
_cell.angle_gamma   90.00
#
_symmetry.space_group_name_H-M   'P 1'
#
loop_
_entity.id
_entity.type
_entity.pdbx_description
1 polymer ?
#
loop_
_entity_poly.entity_id
_entity_poly.type
_entity_poly.pdbx_seq_one_letter_code
_entity_poly.pdbx_strand_id
1 'polypeptide(L)' 'MKVTTFEATVENGIIKLPEHVQLPEKTRVYVVIPGVDVQPAYYARSPRLVHPEQAADFVKEVIEEHKNAGLR' A
#
# COMPACT_ATOMS: atom_id res chain seq x y z
N MET A 1 0.48 -17.04 -24.77
CA MET A 1 0.13 -17.41 -23.38
C MET A 1 -1.36 -17.76 -23.38
N LYS A 2 -1.76 -18.97 -22.98
CA LYS A 2 -3.17 -19.37 -22.98
C LYS A 2 -3.77 -18.98 -21.64
N VAL A 3 -4.76 -18.09 -21.65
CA VAL A 3 -5.49 -17.62 -20.46
C VAL A 3 -6.89 -18.21 -20.54
N THR A 4 -7.35 -18.78 -19.43
CA THR A 4 -8.73 -19.25 -19.27
C THR A 4 -9.37 -18.44 -18.16
N THR A 5 -10.53 -17.86 -18.44
CA THR A 5 -11.31 -17.11 -17.46
C THR A 5 -12.42 -18.00 -16.92
N PHE A 6 -12.56 -18.03 -15.60
CA PHE A 6 -13.65 -18.72 -14.91
C PHE A 6 -14.52 -17.68 -14.22
N GLU A 7 -15.84 -17.86 -14.29
CA GLU A 7 -16.77 -17.10 -13.46
C GLU A 7 -16.83 -17.74 -12.07
N ALA A 8 -16.85 -16.90 -11.05
CA ALA A 8 -16.82 -17.31 -9.65
C ALA A 8 -17.67 -16.36 -8.82
N THR A 9 -18.28 -16.86 -7.76
CA THR A 9 -19.03 -16.05 -6.80
C THR A 9 -18.17 -15.75 -5.58
N VAL A 10 -18.40 -14.60 -4.97
CA VAL A 10 -17.81 -14.27 -3.67
C VAL A 10 -18.85 -14.56 -2.59
N GLU A 11 -18.55 -15.53 -1.73
CA GLU A 11 -19.39 -15.89 -0.58
C GLU A 11 -18.60 -15.62 0.70
N ASN A 12 -19.10 -14.74 1.57
CA ASN A 12 -18.43 -14.34 2.82
C ASN A 12 -16.98 -13.84 2.62
N GLY A 13 -16.72 -13.13 1.52
CA GLY A 13 -15.37 -12.63 1.19
C GLY A 13 -14.42 -13.68 0.62
N ILE A 14 -14.88 -14.92 0.41
CA ILE A 14 -14.10 -16.00 -0.18
C ILE A 14 -14.57 -16.22 -1.61
N ILE A 15 -13.62 -16.23 -2.56
CA ILE A 15 -13.90 -16.57 -3.96
C ILE A 15 -14.16 -18.08 -4.04
N LYS A 16 -15.37 -18.46 -4.45
CA LYS A 16 -15.74 -19.85 -4.71
C LYS A 16 -15.73 -20.12 -6.20
N LEU A 17 -14.81 -20.98 -6.61
CA LEU A 17 -14.79 -21.53 -7.96
C LEU A 17 -15.89 -22.60 -8.08
N PRO A 18 -16.45 -22.81 -9.29
CA PRO A 18 -17.35 -23.94 -9.55
C PRO A 18 -16.67 -25.28 -9.21
N GLU A 19 -17.44 -26.25 -8.73
CA GLU A 19 -16.90 -27.53 -8.21
C GLU A 19 -16.05 -28.34 -9.22
N HIS A 20 -16.24 -28.10 -10.51
CA HIS A 20 -15.52 -28.79 -11.59
C HIS A 20 -14.23 -28.09 -12.03
N VAL A 21 -13.85 -26.97 -11.39
CA VAL A 21 -12.64 -26.21 -11.72
C VAL A 21 -11.51 -26.61 -10.78
N GLN A 22 -10.53 -27.34 -11.30
CA GLN A 22 -9.28 -27.62 -10.61
C GLN A 22 -8.15 -26.81 -11.23
N LEU A 23 -7.50 -25.98 -10.41
CA LEU A 23 -6.34 -25.21 -10.82
C LEU A 23 -5.06 -26.02 -10.51
N PRO A 24 -4.09 -26.11 -11.45
CA PRO A 24 -2.83 -26.81 -11.19
C PRO A 24 -2.05 -26.16 -10.05
N GLU A 25 -1.24 -26.94 -9.35
CA GLU A 25 -0.39 -26.43 -8.28
C GLU A 25 0.53 -25.30 -8.76
N LYS A 26 0.74 -24.30 -7.89
CA LYS A 26 1.60 -23.12 -8.14
C LYS A 26 1.19 -22.26 -9.35
N THR A 27 -0.04 -22.41 -9.84
CA THR A 27 -0.57 -21.56 -10.92
C THR A 27 -0.79 -20.14 -10.42
N ARG A 28 -0.34 -19.14 -11.19
CA ARG A 28 -0.65 -17.73 -10.94
C ARG A 28 -2.10 -17.44 -11.33
N VAL A 29 -2.87 -16.86 -10.42
CA VAL A 29 -4.27 -16.48 -10.63
C VAL A 29 -4.39 -14.97 -10.63
N TYR A 30 -5.17 -14.43 -11.56
CA TYR A 30 -5.55 -13.03 -11.60
C TYR A 30 -7.05 -12.93 -11.31
N VAL A 31 -7.42 -12.04 -10.39
CA VAL A 31 -8.82 -11.78 -10.03
C VAL A 31 -9.20 -10.42 -10.58
N VAL A 32 -10.25 -10.37 -11.38
CA VAL A 32 -10.83 -9.13 -11.92
C VAL A 32 -12.17 -8.93 -11.25
N ILE A 33 -12.30 -7.86 -10.46
CA ILE A 33 -13.55 -7.55 -9.75
C ILE A 33 -14.14 -6.27 -10.38
N PRO A 34 -15.27 -6.34 -11.09
CA PRO A 34 -15.91 -5.16 -11.65
C PRO A 34 -16.51 -4.28 -10.54
N GLY A 35 -16.34 -2.97 -10.65
CA GLY A 35 -17.01 -2.00 -9.77
C GLY A 35 -16.41 -1.86 -8.36
N VAL A 36 -15.23 -2.43 -8.11
CA VAL A 36 -14.49 -2.15 -6.86
C VAL A 36 -13.54 -0.99 -7.11
N ASP A 37 -13.85 0.16 -6.50
CA ASP A 37 -12.87 1.23 -6.30
C ASP A 37 -11.88 0.77 -5.23
N VAL A 38 -10.84 0.07 -5.66
CA VAL A 38 -9.67 -0.13 -4.82
C VAL A 38 -9.07 1.26 -4.69
N GLN A 39 -9.23 1.92 -3.53
CA GLN A 39 -8.53 3.16 -3.28
C GLN A 39 -7.05 2.89 -3.59
N PRO A 40 -6.43 3.62 -4.54
CA PRO A 40 -5.02 3.48 -4.76
C PRO A 40 -4.35 3.68 -3.40
N ALA A 41 -3.49 2.75 -3.00
CA ALA A 41 -2.60 3.04 -1.90
C ALA A 41 -1.71 4.18 -2.39
N TYR A 42 -2.11 5.43 -2.13
CA TYR A 42 -1.39 6.62 -2.53
C TYR A 42 -0.09 6.62 -1.73
N TYR A 43 0.96 6.04 -2.32
CA TYR A 43 2.28 6.07 -1.76
C TYR A 43 2.90 7.43 -2.04
N ALA A 44 2.79 8.35 -1.08
CA ALA A 44 3.64 9.52 -1.06
C ALA A 44 5.07 9.04 -0.82
N ARG A 45 5.90 9.08 -1.87
CA ARG A 45 7.33 8.77 -1.74
C ARG A 45 7.91 9.71 -0.69
N SER A 46 8.47 9.17 0.39
CA SER A 46 9.15 10.00 1.38
C SER A 46 10.36 10.69 0.70
N PRO A 47 10.57 11.99 0.95
CA PRO A 47 11.78 12.66 0.50
C PRO A 47 13.01 11.90 1.01
N ARG A 48 14.02 11.77 0.16
CA ARG A 48 15.34 11.27 0.55
C ARG A 48 16.34 12.41 0.45
N LEU A 49 17.34 12.41 1.33
CA LEU A 49 18.49 13.30 1.17
C LEU A 49 19.22 12.97 -0.13
N VAL A 50 19.63 14.01 -0.86
CA VAL A 50 20.49 13.85 -2.05
C VAL A 50 21.85 13.25 -1.67
N HIS A 51 22.32 13.56 -0.46
CA HIS A 51 23.56 13.09 0.15
C HIS A 51 23.27 12.49 1.53
N PRO A 52 23.11 11.15 1.64
CA PRO A 52 22.76 10.48 2.90
C PRO A 52 23.69 10.78 4.08
N GLU A 53 24.96 11.07 3.80
CA GLU A 53 26.00 11.43 4.76
C GLU A 53 25.70 12.73 5.53
N GLN A 54 24.86 13.62 4.98
CA GLN A 54 24.47 14.89 5.60
C GLN A 54 23.37 14.73 6.66
N ALA A 55 22.92 13.52 6.96
CA ALA A 55 21.88 13.29 7.96
C ALA A 55 22.22 13.91 9.33
N ALA A 56 23.51 14.01 9.66
CA ALA A 56 23.98 14.65 10.89
C ALA A 56 23.70 16.17 10.96
N ASP A 57 23.56 16.84 9.81
CA ASP A 57 23.28 18.29 9.74
C ASP A 57 21.82 18.62 10.07
N PHE A 58 20.93 17.62 10.02
CA PHE A 58 19.50 17.77 10.26
C PHE A 58 19.07 17.32 11.67
N VAL A 59 20.03 17.22 12.60
CA VAL A 59 19.72 16.91 14.00
C VAL A 59 18.91 18.08 14.58
N LYS A 60 17.67 17.76 14.98
CA LYS A 60 16.74 18.74 15.59
C LYS A 60 17.31 19.23 16.92
N GLU A 61 17.59 20.53 16.98
CA GLU A 61 17.82 21.23 18.24
C GLU A 61 16.46 21.61 18.87
N VAL A 62 16.31 21.35 20.17
CA VAL A 62 15.14 21.78 20.94
C VAL A 62 15.62 22.76 21.98
N ILE A 63 15.18 24.01 21.85
CA ILE A 63 15.43 25.05 22.83
C ILE A 63 14.15 25.21 23.65
N GLU A 64 14.25 25.00 24.96
CA GLU A 64 13.16 25.34 25.87
C GLU A 64 13.12 26.85 26.03
N GLU A 65 12.17 27.50 25.37
CA GLU A 65 11.87 28.90 25.64
C GLU A 65 11.08 29.05 26.95
N HIS A 66 11.35 30.13 27.69
CA HIS A 66 10.56 30.49 28.86
C HIS A 66 9.09 30.73 28.47
N LYS A 67 8.16 30.32 29.33
CA LYS A 67 6.71 30.57 29.18
C LYS A 67 6.37 32.06 29.39
N ASN A 68 6.86 32.95 28.52
CA ASN A 68 6.25 34.23 28.20
C ASN A 68 7.14 35.00 27.20
N ALA A 69 6.65 35.17 25.98
CA ALA A 69 7.07 36.28 25.13
C ALA A 69 6.42 37.57 25.67
N GLY A 70 6.91 38.06 26.81
CA GLY A 70 6.46 39.34 27.36
C GLY A 70 7.04 40.48 26.54
N LEU A 71 6.21 41.13 25.71
CA LEU A 71 6.53 42.43 25.11
C LEU A 71 6.83 43.43 26.25
N ARG A 72 8.01 44.05 26.22
CA ARG A 72 8.34 45.23 27.02
C ARG A 72 8.98 46.28 26.15
#